data_AF-A0A380B5I0-F1
#
_entry.id   AF-A0A380B5I0-F1
#
_cell.length_a   1.000
_cell.length_b   1.000
_cell.length_c   1.000
_cell.angle_alpha   90.00
_cell.angle_beta   90.00
_cell.angle_gamma   90.00
#
_symmetry.space_group_name_H-M   'P 1'
#
loop_
_entity.id
_entity.type
_entity.pdbx_description
1 polymer ?
#
loop_
_entity_poly.entity_id
_entity_poly.type
_entity_poly.pdbx_seq_one_letter_code
_entity_poly.pdbx_strand_id
1 'polypeptide(L)'
;MPGPYFFRFVVNSRPYFDSCQRAHPVAKPACVFLPPAFLEATRAIMPADLSMDDFIAACQRPLRRSLRVNTLKISVTDFLTLVQDYDWRLEPIPWCAEGFWIERGDEELRLGSAAEHLSGLFYIQEASSMLPVSALFAGAEAPSRVLDVAAAPGSKTTQIAALMNNQGGIVANEYSASRVKVLHANISRCGVKNVALTHFDGRVFGAALPESFDAILLDAPCSGEGVVRKDPDAMSNWSPESVTAIADTQRELIDSAFHALAPGGVMVYSTCTLNAQENQQIVNGLLATYGDAVSIEPLGDLFPGAKQALTAEGFLHVFPQIYDSEGFFVARLRKHHSVPPLAKPSYKLGKFPFTPLSAKDSAEIAQAAAASGLAWDKTSRLWARDKEIWLFPAELEALVNKIRFSRIGLKLAERFTKGYRWQHEAVIALAVADGKQRFELDATLAQEWFHGRDLYPEPPPQTDECIVTYQQQPLGIAKRIGSRIKNNLPRELVRDGVLDFHQ
;
A
#
# COMPACT_ATOMS: atom_id res chain seq x y z
N MET A 1 44.71 6.72 0.04
CA MET A 1 44.45 7.10 -1.37
C MET A 1 44.96 5.97 -2.23
N PRO A 2 44.07 5.23 -2.90
CA PRO A 2 43.30 5.68 -4.07
C PRO A 2 41.79 5.78 -3.79
N GLY A 3 41.09 6.56 -4.60
CA GLY A 3 39.71 7.02 -4.37
C GLY A 3 38.61 6.02 -4.72
N PRO A 4 37.37 6.25 -4.24
CA PRO A 4 36.23 5.41 -4.55
C PRO A 4 35.64 5.78 -5.92
N TYR A 5 35.53 4.79 -6.79
CA TYR A 5 34.77 4.84 -8.02
C TYR A 5 33.27 4.97 -7.69
N PHE A 6 32.71 6.16 -7.90
CA PHE A 6 31.26 6.38 -7.91
C PHE A 6 30.69 5.84 -9.23
N PHE A 7 30.06 4.67 -9.19
CA PHE A 7 29.15 4.27 -10.26
C PHE A 7 27.82 5.01 -10.09
N ARG A 8 27.60 5.98 -10.99
CA ARG A 8 26.41 6.81 -11.06
C ARG A 8 25.34 6.04 -11.84
N PHE A 9 24.45 5.33 -11.15
CA PHE A 9 23.21 4.85 -11.77
C PHE A 9 22.33 6.06 -12.09
N VAL A 10 22.15 6.34 -13.38
CA VAL A 10 21.18 7.35 -13.85
C VAL A 10 19.81 6.70 -13.82
N VAL A 11 19.16 6.73 -12.65
CA VAL A 11 17.70 6.53 -12.58
C VAL A 11 17.10 7.87 -12.99
N ASN A 12 16.72 8.01 -14.26
CA ASN A 12 16.00 9.17 -14.77
C ASN A 12 14.56 9.14 -14.23
N SER A 13 14.38 9.51 -12.96
CA SER A 13 13.07 9.84 -12.41
C SER A 13 12.71 11.25 -12.86
N ARG A 14 11.92 11.39 -13.93
CA ARG A 14 11.20 12.66 -14.16
C ARG A 14 10.16 12.83 -13.05
N PRO A 15 10.11 13.96 -12.36
CA PRO A 15 9.06 14.25 -11.39
C PRO A 15 7.73 14.44 -12.14
N TYR A 16 6.72 13.68 -11.75
CA TYR A 16 5.35 13.79 -12.26
C TYR A 16 4.66 15.00 -11.60
N PHE A 17 5.10 16.22 -11.94
CA PHE A 17 4.43 17.48 -11.58
C PHE A 17 4.70 18.50 -12.68
N ASP A 18 3.72 18.59 -13.59
CA ASP A 18 3.27 19.71 -14.44
C ASP A 18 2.97 19.23 -15.86
N SER A 19 1.68 19.02 -16.12
CA SER A 19 1.14 19.08 -17.48
C SER A 19 -0.28 19.64 -17.44
N CYS A 20 -0.37 20.93 -17.11
CA CYS A 20 -1.53 21.73 -17.45
C CYS A 20 -1.42 22.13 -18.93
N GLN A 21 -2.52 21.97 -19.66
CA GLN A 21 -2.76 22.45 -21.04
C GLN A 21 -1.99 21.77 -22.18
N ARG A 22 -2.43 20.58 -22.62
CA ARG A 22 -2.59 20.25 -24.05
C ARG A 22 -3.80 19.35 -24.22
N ALA A 23 -4.76 19.78 -25.03
CA ALA A 23 -5.83 18.92 -25.52
C ALA A 23 -5.17 17.77 -26.31
N HIS A 24 -5.37 16.52 -25.86
CA HIS A 24 -4.87 15.35 -26.56
C HIS A 24 -5.93 14.89 -27.59
N PRO A 25 -5.56 14.70 -28.86
CA PRO A 25 -6.41 13.99 -29.81
C PRO A 25 -6.48 12.51 -29.40
N VAL A 26 -7.63 11.88 -29.63
CA VAL A 26 -7.92 10.45 -29.41
C VAL A 26 -6.71 9.59 -29.80
N ALA A 27 -6.08 8.95 -28.81
CA ALA A 27 -4.87 8.16 -29.02
C ALA A 27 -5.17 6.92 -29.89
N LYS A 28 -4.48 6.78 -31.02
CA LYS A 28 -4.37 5.48 -31.70
C LYS A 28 -3.72 4.49 -30.72
N PRO A 29 -4.16 3.22 -30.64
CA PRO A 29 -3.52 2.24 -29.79
C PRO A 29 -2.11 2.00 -30.35
N ALA A 30 -1.10 2.46 -29.62
CA ALA A 30 0.28 2.10 -29.92
C ALA A 30 0.42 0.60 -29.64
N CYS A 31 0.71 -0.18 -30.67
CA CYS A 31 1.10 -1.58 -30.53
C CYS A 31 2.29 -1.65 -29.55
N VAL A 32 2.13 -2.41 -28.46
CA VAL A 32 3.16 -2.53 -27.43
C VAL A 32 4.36 -3.26 -28.03
N PHE A 33 5.55 -2.70 -27.86
CA PHE A 33 6.77 -3.33 -28.36
C PHE A 33 7.17 -4.50 -27.46
N LEU A 34 7.26 -5.69 -28.04
CA LEU A 34 7.72 -6.91 -27.37
C LEU A 34 9.05 -7.36 -27.98
N PRO A 35 10.18 -7.28 -27.27
CA PRO A 35 11.48 -7.68 -27.79
C PRO A 35 11.51 -9.17 -28.20
N PRO A 36 12.15 -9.56 -29.33
CA PRO A 36 12.28 -10.96 -29.73
C PRO A 36 12.88 -11.86 -28.65
N ALA A 37 13.94 -11.39 -27.98
CA ALA A 37 14.58 -12.13 -26.89
C ALA A 37 13.63 -12.36 -25.69
N PHE A 38 12.75 -11.40 -25.40
CA PHE A 38 11.72 -11.55 -24.37
C PHE A 38 10.67 -12.61 -24.77
N LEU A 39 10.23 -12.61 -26.03
CA LEU A 39 9.29 -13.61 -26.53
C LEU A 39 9.89 -15.02 -26.54
N GLU A 40 11.17 -15.15 -26.88
CA GLU A 40 11.90 -16.42 -26.80
C GLU A 40 12.02 -16.92 -25.36
N ALA A 41 12.41 -16.06 -24.42
CA ALA A 41 12.49 -16.39 -23.01
C ALA A 41 11.13 -16.80 -22.42
N THR A 42 10.07 -16.07 -22.77
CA THR A 42 8.70 -16.38 -22.35
C THR A 42 8.24 -17.73 -22.91
N ARG A 43 8.50 -18.01 -24.19
CA ARG A 43 8.17 -19.30 -24.82
C ARG A 43 8.85 -20.47 -24.13
N ALA A 44 10.09 -20.29 -23.65
CA ALA A 44 10.86 -21.35 -23.01
C ALA A 44 10.30 -21.78 -21.64
N ILE A 45 9.54 -20.91 -20.97
CA ILE A 45 8.99 -21.14 -19.62
C ILE A 45 7.47 -21.29 -19.61
N MET A 46 6.80 -21.04 -20.74
CA MET A 46 5.35 -21.11 -20.85
C MET A 46 4.87 -22.57 -20.73
N PRO A 47 3.85 -22.84 -19.88
CA PRO A 47 3.19 -24.13 -19.84
C PRO A 47 2.65 -24.56 -21.22
N ALA A 48 2.72 -25.86 -21.52
CA ALA A 48 2.36 -26.40 -22.84
C ALA A 48 0.86 -26.25 -23.21
N ASP A 49 0.01 -26.02 -22.21
CA ASP A 49 -1.43 -25.76 -22.36
C ASP A 49 -1.75 -24.30 -22.69
N LEU A 50 -0.78 -23.39 -22.60
CA LEU A 50 -0.92 -21.99 -22.98
C LEU A 50 -0.40 -21.71 -24.39
N SER A 51 -1.00 -20.72 -25.05
CA SER A 51 -0.60 -20.27 -26.39
C SER A 51 0.23 -18.99 -26.34
N MET A 52 1.36 -18.98 -27.05
CA MET A 52 2.15 -17.77 -27.27
C MET A 52 1.37 -16.70 -28.06
N ASP A 53 0.48 -17.11 -28.96
CA ASP A 53 -0.34 -16.17 -29.74
C ASP A 53 -1.36 -15.47 -28.84
N ASP A 54 -1.98 -16.21 -27.91
CA ASP A 54 -2.92 -15.64 -26.92
C ASP A 54 -2.20 -14.72 -25.93
N PHE A 55 -0.98 -15.08 -25.52
CA PHE A 55 -0.12 -14.21 -24.71
C PHE A 55 0.17 -12.89 -25.42
N ILE A 56 0.62 -12.95 -26.68
CA ILE A 56 0.91 -11.75 -27.47
C ILE A 56 -0.36 -10.91 -27.63
N ALA A 57 -1.50 -11.55 -27.98
CA ALA A 57 -2.78 -10.86 -28.10
C ALA A 57 -3.21 -10.19 -26.79
N ALA A 58 -3.02 -10.84 -25.63
CA ALA A 58 -3.30 -10.25 -24.33
C ALA A 58 -2.40 -9.05 -24.03
N CYS A 59 -1.10 -9.14 -24.33
CA CYS A 59 -0.15 -8.04 -24.17
C CYS A 59 -0.47 -6.82 -25.04
N GLN A 60 -1.14 -7.02 -26.19
CA GLN A 60 -1.57 -5.94 -27.09
C GLN A 60 -2.90 -5.28 -26.69
N ARG A 61 -3.63 -5.85 -25.71
CA ARG A 61 -4.89 -5.28 -25.23
C ARG A 61 -4.65 -4.39 -24.01
N PRO A 62 -5.35 -3.25 -23.89
CA PRO A 62 -5.31 -2.42 -22.69
C PRO A 62 -5.62 -3.25 -21.44
N LEU A 63 -4.96 -2.91 -20.34
CA LEU A 63 -5.23 -3.49 -19.05
C LEU A 63 -6.61 -3.05 -18.52
N ARG A 64 -7.39 -4.01 -17.99
CA ARG A 64 -8.65 -3.72 -17.33
C ARG A 64 -8.40 -2.90 -16.05
N ARG A 65 -9.13 -1.80 -15.89
CA ARG A 65 -9.06 -1.00 -14.66
C ARG A 65 -9.61 -1.81 -13.50
N SER A 66 -9.02 -1.63 -12.32
CA SER A 66 -9.41 -2.34 -11.11
C SER A 66 -9.28 -1.44 -9.88
N LEU A 67 -10.07 -1.76 -8.86
CA LEU A 67 -10.08 -1.12 -7.56
C LEU A 67 -10.23 -2.16 -6.46
N ARG A 68 -9.83 -1.79 -5.25
CA ARG A 68 -10.01 -2.58 -4.04
C ARG A 68 -10.68 -1.76 -2.96
N VAL A 69 -11.80 -2.26 -2.44
CA VAL A 69 -12.52 -1.66 -1.32
C VAL A 69 -11.63 -1.65 -0.06
N ASN A 70 -11.68 -0.55 0.68
CA ASN A 70 -11.00 -0.40 1.96
C ASN A 70 -11.95 -0.76 3.09
N THR A 71 -11.86 -2.00 3.56
CA THR A 71 -12.71 -2.56 4.62
C THR A 71 -12.48 -1.96 6.01
N LEU A 72 -11.47 -1.09 6.17
CA LEU A 72 -11.34 -0.25 7.37
C LEU A 72 -12.40 0.84 7.45
N LYS A 73 -13.07 1.16 6.33
CA LYS A 73 -13.96 2.31 6.18
C LYS A 73 -15.40 1.92 5.85
N ILE A 74 -15.56 0.90 5.02
CA ILE A 74 -16.86 0.46 4.49
C ILE A 74 -16.81 -1.03 4.18
N SER A 75 -17.90 -1.76 4.44
CA SER A 75 -17.98 -3.16 4.01
C SER A 75 -18.09 -3.25 2.48
N VAL A 76 -17.75 -4.41 1.90
CA VAL A 76 -17.92 -4.62 0.46
C VAL A 76 -19.40 -4.47 0.05
N THR A 77 -20.31 -5.01 0.86
CA THR A 77 -21.76 -4.90 0.61
C THR A 77 -22.22 -3.45 0.61
N ASP A 78 -21.85 -2.67 1.63
CA ASP A 78 -22.26 -1.28 1.73
C ASP A 78 -21.64 -0.42 0.62
N PHE A 79 -20.41 -0.74 0.20
CA PHE A 79 -19.77 -0.07 -0.94
C PHE A 79 -20.53 -0.32 -2.24
N LEU A 80 -20.90 -1.57 -2.52
CA LEU A 80 -21.69 -1.92 -3.71
C LEU A 80 -23.06 -1.25 -3.69
N THR A 81 -23.71 -1.13 -2.53
CA THR A 81 -24.96 -0.37 -2.38
C THR A 81 -24.74 1.13 -2.60
N LEU A 82 -23.65 1.70 -2.08
CA LEU A 82 -23.34 3.12 -2.23
C LEU A 82 -23.18 3.52 -3.70
N VAL A 83 -22.56 2.67 -4.51
CA VAL A 83 -22.24 2.95 -5.92
C VAL A 83 -23.22 2.30 -6.91
N GLN A 84 -24.32 1.70 -6.43
CA GLN A 84 -25.25 0.92 -7.26
C GLN A 84 -25.88 1.73 -8.41
N ASP A 85 -26.09 3.03 -8.18
CA ASP A 85 -26.73 3.95 -9.11
C ASP A 85 -25.70 4.67 -10.01
N TYR A 86 -24.42 4.35 -9.86
CA TYR A 86 -23.36 4.88 -10.70
C TYR A 86 -23.31 4.10 -12.01
N ASP A 87 -22.80 4.72 -13.07
CA ASP A 87 -22.51 4.03 -14.34
C ASP A 87 -21.22 3.19 -14.23
N TRP A 88 -21.13 2.36 -13.19
CA TRP A 88 -20.00 1.50 -12.87
C TRP A 88 -20.45 0.05 -12.95
N ARG A 89 -19.75 -0.75 -13.75
CA ARG A 89 -19.90 -2.20 -13.74
C ARG A 89 -18.71 -2.82 -13.01
N LEU A 90 -19.00 -3.44 -11.88
CA LEU A 90 -17.99 -4.06 -11.01
C LEU A 90 -18.05 -5.58 -11.16
N GLU A 91 -16.94 -6.17 -11.59
CA GLU A 91 -16.76 -7.63 -11.68
C GLU A 91 -15.79 -8.11 -10.59
N PRO A 92 -16.14 -9.09 -9.76
CA PRO A 92 -15.31 -9.53 -8.65
C PRO A 92 -14.00 -10.18 -9.12
N ILE A 93 -12.91 -9.90 -8.41
CA ILE A 93 -11.60 -10.52 -8.64
C ILE A 93 -11.51 -11.82 -7.82
N PRO A 94 -11.26 -13.00 -8.44
CA PRO A 94 -11.36 -14.29 -7.76
C PRO A 94 -10.46 -14.46 -6.52
N TRP A 95 -9.31 -13.80 -6.51
CA TRP A 95 -8.31 -13.91 -5.45
C TRP A 95 -8.35 -12.77 -4.42
N CYS A 96 -9.30 -11.84 -4.51
CA CYS A 96 -9.44 -10.74 -3.55
C CYS A 96 -10.92 -10.41 -3.38
N ALA A 97 -11.52 -10.78 -2.25
CA ALA A 97 -12.95 -10.57 -2.00
C ALA A 97 -13.35 -9.09 -2.01
N GLU A 98 -12.42 -8.19 -1.69
CA GLU A 98 -12.59 -6.75 -1.71
C GLU A 98 -12.21 -6.11 -3.07
N GLY A 99 -11.76 -6.91 -4.04
CA GLY A 99 -11.24 -6.46 -5.33
C GLY A 99 -12.25 -6.59 -6.47
N PHE A 100 -12.31 -5.57 -7.33
CA PHE A 100 -13.19 -5.54 -8.50
C PHE A 100 -12.47 -4.98 -9.73
N TRP A 101 -12.68 -5.59 -10.89
CA TRP A 101 -12.52 -4.89 -12.15
C TRP A 101 -13.66 -3.91 -12.35
N ILE A 102 -13.38 -2.77 -12.96
CA ILE A 102 -14.34 -1.69 -13.16
C ILE A 102 -14.41 -1.27 -14.64
N GLU A 103 -15.62 -1.27 -15.19
CA GLU A 103 -15.96 -0.66 -16.48
C GLU A 103 -16.88 0.54 -16.22
N ARG A 104 -16.73 1.63 -16.99
CA ARG A 104 -17.54 2.85 -16.86
C ARG A 104 -17.82 3.44 -18.25
N GLY A 105 -18.98 4.04 -18.47
CA GLY A 105 -19.31 4.69 -19.74
C GLY A 105 -18.60 6.02 -19.95
N ASP A 106 -18.38 6.80 -18.88
CA ASP A 106 -17.58 8.03 -18.92
C ASP A 106 -16.13 7.77 -18.47
N GLU A 107 -15.21 7.76 -19.42
CA GLU A 107 -13.77 7.66 -19.16
C GLU A 107 -13.05 9.00 -19.01
N GLU A 108 -13.71 10.13 -19.25
CA GLU A 108 -13.10 11.46 -19.12
C GLU A 108 -12.87 11.83 -17.65
N LEU A 109 -13.78 11.41 -16.76
CA LEU A 109 -13.63 11.56 -15.31
C LEU A 109 -12.67 10.51 -14.74
N ARG A 110 -11.58 11.00 -14.14
CA ARG A 110 -10.57 10.12 -13.52
C ARG A 110 -11.14 9.48 -12.27
N LEU A 111 -11.00 8.16 -12.12
CA LEU A 111 -11.44 7.45 -10.92
C LEU A 111 -10.82 8.02 -9.62
N GLY A 112 -9.64 8.63 -9.71
CA GLY A 112 -8.97 9.29 -8.58
C GLY A 112 -9.63 10.59 -8.09
N SER A 113 -10.53 11.21 -8.86
CA SER A 113 -11.29 12.41 -8.47
C SER A 113 -12.67 12.10 -7.89
N ALA A 114 -13.06 10.82 -7.82
CA ALA A 114 -14.29 10.38 -7.17
C ALA A 114 -14.27 10.65 -5.66
N ALA A 115 -15.40 11.07 -5.10
CA ALA A 115 -15.53 11.39 -3.68
C ALA A 115 -15.14 10.21 -2.79
N GLU A 116 -15.50 8.99 -3.19
CA GLU A 116 -15.21 7.71 -2.53
C GLU A 116 -13.70 7.44 -2.53
N HIS A 117 -12.99 7.79 -3.61
CA HIS A 117 -11.54 7.71 -3.65
C HIS A 117 -10.92 8.74 -2.70
N LEU A 118 -11.38 9.98 -2.73
CA LEU A 118 -10.84 11.06 -1.89
C LEU A 118 -11.02 10.79 -0.38
N SER A 119 -12.13 10.17 0.01
CA SER A 119 -12.42 9.74 1.38
C SER A 119 -11.75 8.39 1.78
N GLY A 120 -11.08 7.74 0.82
CA GLY A 120 -10.30 6.52 1.06
C GLY A 120 -11.12 5.24 1.14
N LEU A 121 -12.33 5.21 0.56
CA LEU A 121 -13.21 4.03 0.53
C LEU A 121 -12.69 2.92 -0.38
N PHE A 122 -11.87 3.26 -1.38
CA PHE A 122 -11.18 2.27 -2.20
C PHE A 122 -9.78 2.74 -2.61
N TYR A 123 -8.97 1.77 -3.03
CA TYR A 123 -7.65 1.96 -3.62
C TYR A 123 -7.70 1.57 -5.09
N ILE A 124 -7.17 2.41 -5.99
CA ILE A 124 -6.97 2.04 -7.40
C ILE A 124 -5.73 1.16 -7.49
N GLN A 125 -5.94 -0.15 -7.65
CA GLN A 125 -4.90 -1.16 -7.57
C GLN A 125 -5.15 -2.21 -8.64
N GLU A 126 -4.08 -2.56 -9.34
CA GLU A 126 -4.01 -3.65 -10.31
C GLU A 126 -4.46 -4.98 -9.69
N ALA A 127 -5.26 -5.75 -10.44
CA ALA A 127 -5.79 -7.03 -9.98
C ALA A 127 -4.67 -7.99 -9.54
N SER A 128 -3.62 -8.15 -10.35
CA SER A 128 -2.50 -9.04 -9.99
C SER A 128 -1.73 -8.57 -8.76
N SER A 129 -1.69 -7.26 -8.52
CA SER A 129 -1.02 -6.65 -7.36
C SER A 129 -1.75 -6.92 -6.04
N MET A 130 -3.00 -7.42 -6.07
CA MET A 130 -3.74 -7.87 -4.88
C MET A 130 -3.34 -9.27 -4.43
N LEU A 131 -2.82 -10.10 -5.36
CA LEU A 131 -2.54 -11.52 -5.15
C LEU A 131 -1.48 -11.80 -4.06
N PRO A 132 -0.35 -11.05 -3.95
CA PRO A 132 0.66 -11.32 -2.93
C PRO A 132 0.12 -11.19 -1.50
N VAL A 133 -0.76 -10.21 -1.27
CA VAL A 133 -1.34 -10.00 0.04
C VAL A 133 -2.35 -11.10 0.35
N SER A 134 -3.18 -11.51 -0.62
CA SER A 134 -4.05 -12.68 -0.45
C SER A 134 -3.26 -13.94 -0.10
N ALA A 135 -2.12 -14.17 -0.76
CA ALA A 135 -1.22 -15.29 -0.44
C ALA A 135 -0.61 -15.16 0.96
N LEU A 136 -0.27 -13.95 1.41
CA LEU A 136 0.32 -13.70 2.73
C LEU A 136 -0.64 -14.09 3.86
N PHE A 137 -1.95 -13.86 3.65
CA PHE A 137 -3.03 -14.14 4.60
C PHE A 137 -3.78 -15.45 4.33
N ALA A 138 -3.29 -16.32 3.44
CA ALA A 138 -3.94 -17.59 3.11
C ALA A 138 -3.95 -18.62 4.25
N GLY A 139 -3.20 -18.38 5.33
CA GLY A 139 -3.15 -19.22 6.54
C GLY A 139 -4.24 -18.88 7.57
N ALA A 140 -4.39 -19.74 8.58
CA ALA A 140 -5.42 -19.57 9.62
C ALA A 140 -5.09 -18.48 10.66
N GLU A 141 -3.82 -18.16 10.87
CA GLU A 141 -3.38 -17.20 11.90
C GLU A 141 -3.01 -15.85 11.27
N ALA A 142 -3.66 -14.79 11.75
CA ALA A 142 -3.33 -13.43 11.35
C ALA A 142 -1.99 -13.01 11.98
N PRO A 143 -1.02 -12.52 11.20
CA PRO A 143 0.27 -12.07 11.74
C PRO A 143 0.10 -10.86 12.65
N SER A 144 0.88 -10.78 13.73
CA SER A 144 0.89 -9.62 14.62
C SER A 144 1.84 -8.53 14.12
N ARG A 145 3.00 -8.93 13.59
CA ARG A 145 4.00 -8.02 13.04
C ARG A 145 4.36 -8.36 11.60
N VAL A 146 4.15 -7.40 10.69
CA VAL A 146 4.37 -7.56 9.25
C VAL A 146 5.47 -6.60 8.76
N LEU A 147 6.34 -7.06 7.86
CA LEU A 147 7.25 -6.21 7.09
C LEU A 147 6.80 -6.17 5.62
N ASP A 148 6.58 -4.98 5.09
CA ASP A 148 6.45 -4.71 3.66
C ASP A 148 7.76 -4.06 3.18
N VAL A 149 8.60 -4.82 2.46
CA VAL A 149 10.00 -4.45 2.19
C VAL A 149 10.11 -3.32 1.14
N ALA A 150 9.15 -3.24 0.23
CA ALA A 150 9.12 -2.29 -0.89
C ALA A 150 7.69 -1.70 -1.05
N ALA A 151 7.31 -0.90 -0.06
CA ALA A 151 5.93 -0.56 0.23
C ALA A 151 5.31 0.49 -0.71
N ALA A 152 6.09 1.41 -1.30
CA ALA A 152 5.47 2.46 -2.09
C ALA A 152 4.89 1.91 -3.41
N PRO A 153 3.75 2.44 -3.88
CA PRO A 153 3.04 3.62 -3.39
C PRO A 153 2.07 3.37 -2.22
N GLY A 154 1.98 2.15 -1.68
CA GLY A 154 1.16 1.82 -0.51
C GLY A 154 -0.05 0.91 -0.78
N SER A 155 -0.23 0.41 -2.00
CA SER A 155 -1.37 -0.44 -2.36
C SER A 155 -1.41 -1.74 -1.54
N LYS A 156 -0.28 -2.44 -1.45
CA LYS A 156 -0.15 -3.68 -0.67
C LYS A 156 -0.13 -3.41 0.84
N THR A 157 0.59 -2.37 1.29
CA THR A 157 0.58 -1.96 2.71
C THR A 157 -0.82 -1.65 3.24
N THR A 158 -1.64 -0.91 2.48
CA THR A 158 -3.01 -0.59 2.88
C THR A 158 -3.94 -1.81 2.83
N GLN A 159 -3.67 -2.78 1.94
CA GLN A 159 -4.38 -4.06 1.91
C GLN A 159 -4.06 -4.91 3.14
N ILE A 160 -2.77 -5.02 3.49
CA ILE A 160 -2.30 -5.69 4.72
C ILE A 160 -2.96 -5.05 5.94
N ALA A 161 -2.96 -3.71 6.03
CA ALA A 161 -3.58 -3.00 7.15
C ALA A 161 -5.09 -3.27 7.27
N ALA A 162 -5.79 -3.38 6.15
CA ALA A 162 -7.21 -3.72 6.13
C ALA A 162 -7.47 -5.16 6.60
N LEU A 163 -6.70 -6.15 6.12
CA LEU A 163 -6.82 -7.54 6.57
C LEU A 163 -6.41 -7.74 8.03
N MET A 164 -5.52 -6.89 8.55
CA MET A 164 -5.17 -6.84 9.98
C MET A 164 -6.19 -6.05 10.81
N ASN A 165 -7.26 -5.51 10.22
CA ASN A 165 -8.25 -4.67 10.88
C ASN A 165 -7.62 -3.53 11.70
N ASN A 166 -6.55 -2.93 11.17
CA ASN A 166 -5.78 -1.87 11.84
C ASN A 166 -5.21 -2.30 13.23
N GLN A 167 -5.04 -3.61 13.47
CA GLN A 167 -4.41 -4.19 14.67
C GLN A 167 -2.96 -4.60 14.39
N GLY A 168 -2.20 -4.99 15.43
CA GLY A 168 -0.80 -5.38 15.29
C GLY A 168 0.10 -4.22 14.84
N GLY A 169 1.13 -4.53 14.04
CA GLY A 169 2.08 -3.54 13.55
C GLY A 169 2.69 -3.90 12.20
N ILE A 170 2.76 -2.91 11.31
CA ILE A 170 3.36 -3.05 9.99
C ILE A 170 4.57 -2.13 9.91
N VAL A 171 5.72 -2.66 9.51
CA VAL A 171 6.86 -1.84 9.07
C VAL A 171 6.78 -1.77 7.55
N ALA A 172 6.55 -0.58 7.00
CA ALA A 172 6.50 -0.33 5.58
C ALA A 172 7.76 0.43 5.15
N ASN A 173 8.62 -0.26 4.41
CA ASN A 173 9.90 0.27 3.96
C ASN A 173 9.81 0.75 2.51
N GLU A 174 10.42 1.89 2.22
CA GLU A 174 10.59 2.34 0.84
C GLU A 174 12.02 2.85 0.66
N TYR A 175 12.71 2.36 -0.37
CA TYR A 175 14.08 2.77 -0.67
C TYR A 175 14.15 4.20 -1.24
N SER A 176 13.15 4.63 -2.02
CA SER A 176 13.15 5.95 -2.64
C SER A 176 12.51 7.01 -1.75
N ALA A 177 13.33 7.96 -1.27
CA ALA A 177 12.88 9.10 -0.46
C ALA A 177 11.72 9.89 -1.09
N SER A 178 11.69 10.02 -2.41
CA SER A 178 10.61 10.74 -3.11
C SER A 178 9.28 9.99 -3.04
N ARG A 179 9.31 8.65 -2.99
CA ARG A 179 8.13 7.78 -2.93
C ARG A 179 7.60 7.58 -1.52
N VAL A 180 8.42 7.80 -0.48
CA VAL A 180 7.97 7.78 0.94
C VAL A 180 6.81 8.74 1.19
N LYS A 181 6.82 9.93 0.56
CA LYS A 181 5.72 10.91 0.70
C LYS A 181 4.41 10.39 0.11
N VAL A 182 4.47 9.73 -1.03
CA VAL A 182 3.29 9.13 -1.70
C VAL A 182 2.74 7.98 -0.86
N LEU A 183 3.63 7.10 -0.37
CA LEU A 183 3.28 6.03 0.56
C LEU A 183 2.54 6.57 1.78
N HIS A 184 3.09 7.61 2.42
CA HIS A 184 2.46 8.24 3.57
C HIS A 184 1.08 8.84 3.24
N ALA A 185 0.95 9.54 2.10
CA ALA A 185 -0.32 10.14 1.69
C ALA A 185 -1.42 9.08 1.52
N ASN A 186 -1.09 7.93 0.92
CA ASN A 186 -2.05 6.83 0.77
C ASN A 186 -2.43 6.16 2.10
N ILE A 187 -1.45 5.92 2.99
CA ILE A 187 -1.71 5.40 4.35
C ILE A 187 -2.66 6.33 5.11
N SER A 188 -2.39 7.64 5.08
CA SER A 188 -3.23 8.64 5.74
C SER A 188 -4.64 8.69 5.15
N ARG A 189 -4.78 8.70 3.82
CA ARG A 189 -6.08 8.73 3.14
C ARG A 189 -6.94 7.51 3.47
N CYS A 190 -6.32 6.33 3.55
CA CYS A 190 -7.02 5.09 3.89
C CYS A 190 -7.33 4.94 5.39
N GLY A 191 -6.90 5.87 6.25
CA GLY A 191 -7.13 5.80 7.70
C GLY A 191 -6.35 4.69 8.39
N VAL A 192 -5.18 4.34 7.87
CA VAL A 192 -4.33 3.28 8.43
C VAL A 192 -3.56 3.83 9.65
N LYS A 193 -3.66 3.16 10.80
CA LYS A 193 -3.04 3.57 12.08
C LYS A 193 -1.90 2.67 12.56
N ASN A 194 -1.82 1.44 12.07
CA ASN A 194 -0.90 0.40 12.56
C ASN A 194 0.44 0.33 11.81
N VAL A 195 0.87 1.38 11.10
CA VAL A 195 2.09 1.38 10.26
C VAL A 195 3.20 2.25 10.84
N ALA A 196 4.44 1.78 10.74
CA ALA A 196 5.65 2.60 10.83
C ALA A 196 6.39 2.62 9.48
N LEU A 197 6.91 3.78 9.10
CA LEU A 197 7.65 3.99 7.86
C LEU A 197 9.15 3.95 8.11
N THR A 198 9.87 3.23 7.26
CA THR A 198 11.33 3.25 7.19
C THR A 198 11.81 3.62 5.80
N HIS A 199 13.06 4.09 5.72
CA HIS A 199 13.69 4.47 4.46
C HIS A 199 15.10 3.88 4.44
N PHE A 200 15.18 2.62 4.02
CA PHE A 200 16.42 1.87 3.89
C PHE A 200 16.44 1.04 2.63
N ASP A 201 17.65 0.62 2.30
CA ASP A 201 17.87 -0.57 1.52
C ASP A 201 17.31 -1.80 2.25
N GLY A 202 16.45 -2.59 1.61
CA GLY A 202 15.82 -3.77 2.21
C GLY A 202 16.83 -4.83 2.69
N ARG A 203 18.07 -4.80 2.19
CA ARG A 203 19.17 -5.70 2.59
C ARG A 203 19.60 -5.53 4.04
N VAL A 204 19.17 -4.48 4.74
CA VAL A 204 19.55 -4.24 6.13
C VAL A 204 18.73 -5.03 7.16
N PHE A 205 17.50 -5.44 6.81
CA PHE A 205 16.53 -5.93 7.79
C PHE A 205 16.94 -7.22 8.47
N GLY A 206 17.56 -8.17 7.74
CA GLY A 206 17.98 -9.45 8.31
C GLY A 206 18.96 -9.30 9.48
N ALA A 207 19.92 -8.39 9.36
CA ALA A 207 20.89 -8.10 10.42
C ALA A 207 20.33 -7.13 11.48
N ALA A 208 19.49 -6.17 11.08
CA ALA A 208 18.96 -5.13 11.96
C ALA A 208 17.83 -5.61 12.88
N LEU A 209 16.92 -6.40 12.32
CA LEU A 209 15.69 -6.88 12.94
C LEU A 209 15.57 -8.40 12.76
N PRO A 210 16.56 -9.19 13.24
CA PRO A 210 16.51 -10.64 13.08
C PRO A 210 15.26 -11.20 13.75
N GLU A 211 14.60 -12.15 13.07
CA GLU A 211 13.47 -12.93 13.59
C GLU A 211 12.39 -12.07 14.28
N SER A 212 12.09 -10.91 13.71
CA SER A 212 11.23 -9.89 14.30
C SER A 212 9.83 -9.85 13.70
N PHE A 213 9.55 -10.57 12.62
CA PHE A 213 8.28 -10.50 11.89
C PHE A 213 7.65 -11.87 11.73
N ASP A 214 6.32 -11.96 11.92
CA ASP A 214 5.54 -13.18 11.73
C ASP A 214 5.21 -13.38 10.25
N ALA A 215 5.13 -12.27 9.51
CA ALA A 215 4.91 -12.27 8.08
C ALA A 215 5.76 -11.21 7.38
N ILE A 216 6.27 -11.53 6.20
CA ILE A 216 7.01 -10.58 5.36
C ILE A 216 6.47 -10.64 3.94
N LEU A 217 6.24 -9.48 3.36
CA LEU A 217 5.98 -9.32 1.95
C LEU A 217 7.21 -8.68 1.28
N LEU A 218 7.84 -9.44 0.38
CA LEU A 218 8.88 -8.97 -0.51
C LEU A 218 8.32 -8.91 -1.93
N ASP A 219 7.68 -7.79 -2.26
CA ASP A 219 7.35 -7.43 -3.64
C ASP A 219 8.59 -6.80 -4.28
N ALA A 220 9.43 -7.63 -4.88
CA ALA A 220 10.78 -7.23 -5.22
C ALA A 220 10.81 -6.28 -6.43
N PRO A 221 11.72 -5.28 -6.45
CA PRO A 221 11.99 -4.53 -7.66
C PRO A 221 12.45 -5.52 -8.74
N CYS A 222 11.81 -5.45 -9.92
CA CYS A 222 12.01 -6.40 -11.01
C CYS A 222 12.11 -5.68 -12.35
N SER A 223 12.40 -6.44 -13.41
CA SER A 223 12.45 -5.92 -14.78
C SER A 223 11.11 -5.42 -15.33
N GLY A 224 9.98 -5.77 -14.69
CA GLY A 224 8.65 -5.23 -15.03
C GLY A 224 8.04 -5.76 -16.33
N GLU A 225 8.45 -6.94 -16.80
CA GLU A 225 7.94 -7.54 -18.05
C GLU A 225 6.42 -7.72 -18.07
N GLY A 226 5.80 -7.91 -16.90
CA GLY A 226 4.37 -8.14 -16.74
C GLY A 226 3.51 -6.87 -16.83
N VAL A 227 4.11 -5.66 -16.82
CA VAL A 227 3.37 -4.39 -16.83
C VAL A 227 3.18 -3.78 -18.23
N VAL A 228 3.57 -4.49 -19.29
CA VAL A 228 3.49 -4.06 -20.70
C VAL A 228 2.09 -3.63 -21.14
N ARG A 229 1.03 -4.20 -20.54
CA ARG A 229 -0.37 -3.83 -20.81
C ARG A 229 -0.77 -2.47 -20.22
N LYS A 230 -0.03 -2.00 -19.22
CA LYS A 230 -0.27 -0.75 -18.49
C LYS A 230 0.62 0.37 -19.03
N ASP A 231 1.88 0.06 -19.26
CA ASP A 231 2.88 1.01 -19.75
C ASP A 231 3.53 0.45 -21.03
N PRO A 232 3.17 0.98 -22.22
CA PRO A 232 3.78 0.56 -23.48
C PRO A 232 5.30 0.76 -23.55
N ASP A 233 5.85 1.65 -22.71
CA ASP A 233 7.29 1.94 -22.63
C ASP A 233 8.00 1.06 -21.57
N ALA A 234 7.31 0.12 -20.92
CA ALA A 234 7.89 -0.74 -19.87
C ALA A 234 9.15 -1.49 -20.33
N MET A 235 9.20 -1.90 -21.60
CA MET A 235 10.33 -2.63 -22.18
C MET A 235 11.48 -1.74 -22.68
N SER A 236 11.37 -0.42 -22.56
CA SER A 236 12.34 0.54 -23.12
C SER A 236 13.76 0.40 -22.55
N ASN A 237 13.88 -0.02 -21.29
CA ASN A 237 15.16 -0.23 -20.61
C ASN A 237 15.45 -1.72 -20.34
N TRP A 238 14.69 -2.63 -20.95
CA TRP A 238 14.84 -4.06 -20.73
C TRP A 238 16.05 -4.61 -21.51
N SER A 239 16.89 -5.39 -20.83
CA SER A 239 17.96 -6.18 -21.44
C SER A 239 18.29 -7.43 -20.60
N PRO A 240 18.86 -8.49 -21.20
CA PRO A 240 19.31 -9.67 -20.44
C PRO A 240 20.30 -9.35 -19.30
N GLU A 241 21.18 -8.37 -19.51
CA GLU A 241 22.13 -7.90 -18.50
C GLU A 241 21.42 -7.20 -17.34
N SER A 242 20.37 -6.41 -17.63
CA SER A 242 19.56 -5.77 -16.60
C SER A 242 18.82 -6.79 -15.74
N VAL A 243 18.27 -7.85 -16.35
CA VAL A 243 17.60 -8.97 -15.66
C VAL A 243 18.57 -9.64 -14.69
N THR A 244 19.80 -9.91 -15.14
CA THR A 244 20.83 -10.54 -14.29
C THR A 244 21.17 -9.68 -13.07
N ALA A 245 21.43 -8.37 -13.28
CA ALA A 245 21.78 -7.45 -12.19
C ALA A 245 20.63 -7.26 -11.18
N ILE A 246 19.39 -7.27 -11.67
CA ILE A 246 18.20 -7.21 -10.83
C ILE A 246 18.04 -8.50 -10.02
N ALA A 247 18.22 -9.67 -10.64
CA ALA A 247 18.17 -10.96 -9.96
C ALA A 247 19.22 -11.05 -8.83
N ASP A 248 20.44 -10.56 -9.04
CA ASP A 248 21.45 -10.50 -7.97
C ASP A 248 20.99 -9.65 -6.78
N THR A 249 20.35 -8.50 -7.04
CA THR A 249 19.77 -7.66 -5.99
C THR A 249 18.63 -8.39 -5.25
N GLN A 250 17.78 -9.11 -5.98
CA GLN A 250 16.67 -9.88 -5.41
C GLN A 250 17.15 -11.01 -4.50
N ARG A 251 18.29 -11.67 -4.82
CA ARG A 251 18.92 -12.68 -3.94
C ARG A 251 19.32 -12.09 -2.59
N GLU A 252 19.91 -10.91 -2.57
CA GLU A 252 20.29 -10.23 -1.33
C GLU A 252 19.06 -9.75 -0.53
N LEU A 253 18.00 -9.31 -1.22
CA LEU A 253 16.76 -8.88 -0.58
C LEU A 253 16.01 -10.05 0.06
N ILE A 254 15.86 -11.18 -0.65
CA ILE A 254 15.16 -12.36 -0.12
C ILE A 254 15.92 -13.00 1.06
N ASP A 255 17.26 -12.96 1.02
CA ASP A 255 18.11 -13.40 2.12
C ASP A 255 17.90 -12.55 3.39
N SER A 256 17.98 -11.22 3.24
CA SER A 256 17.70 -10.27 4.34
C SER A 256 16.30 -10.45 4.91
N ALA A 257 15.29 -10.60 4.04
CA ALA A 257 13.91 -10.85 4.46
C ALA A 257 13.79 -12.16 5.25
N PHE A 258 14.39 -13.25 4.77
CA PHE A 258 14.34 -14.56 5.45
C PHE A 258 15.01 -14.54 6.84
N HIS A 259 16.09 -13.78 7.01
CA HIS A 259 16.71 -13.56 8.32
C HIS A 259 15.84 -12.72 9.28
N ALA A 260 15.09 -11.75 8.76
CA ALA A 260 14.18 -10.93 9.55
C ALA A 260 12.89 -11.68 9.95
N LEU A 261 12.55 -12.75 9.23
CA LEU A 261 11.37 -13.58 9.49
C LEU A 261 11.56 -14.45 10.74
N ALA A 262 10.59 -14.49 11.63
CA ALA A 262 10.60 -15.38 12.78
C ALA A 262 10.40 -16.86 12.36
N PRO A 263 10.95 -17.83 13.11
CA PRO A 263 10.55 -19.23 12.97
C PRO A 263 9.03 -19.40 13.09
N GLY A 264 8.47 -20.23 12.23
CA GLY A 264 7.02 -20.38 12.07
C GLY A 264 6.37 -19.28 11.22
N GLY A 265 7.11 -18.24 10.81
CA GLY A 265 6.59 -17.11 10.02
C GLY A 265 6.47 -17.38 8.51
N VAL A 266 5.62 -16.57 7.84
CA VAL A 266 5.36 -16.61 6.38
C VAL A 266 6.20 -15.55 5.67
N MET A 267 6.81 -15.88 4.54
CA MET A 267 7.25 -14.88 3.57
C MET A 267 6.53 -15.09 2.25
N VAL A 268 6.00 -14.00 1.69
CA VAL A 268 5.58 -13.97 0.29
C VAL A 268 6.61 -13.22 -0.51
N TYR A 269 7.16 -13.88 -1.53
CA TYR A 269 7.98 -13.28 -2.57
C TYR A 269 7.12 -13.06 -3.81
N SER A 270 7.18 -11.85 -4.39
CA SER A 270 6.48 -11.56 -5.64
C SER A 270 7.23 -10.62 -6.56
N THR A 271 6.89 -10.69 -7.85
CA THR A 271 7.38 -9.79 -8.89
C THR A 271 6.27 -9.52 -9.91
N CYS A 272 6.38 -8.40 -10.64
CA CYS A 272 5.60 -8.16 -11.86
C CYS A 272 6.40 -8.49 -13.13
N THR A 273 7.23 -9.55 -13.08
CA THR A 273 8.01 -10.05 -14.22
C THR A 273 7.73 -11.54 -14.46
N LEU A 274 8.07 -12.05 -15.63
CA LEU A 274 7.75 -13.43 -16.04
C LEU A 274 9.00 -14.32 -16.08
N ASN A 275 10.18 -13.76 -16.31
CA ASN A 275 11.38 -14.58 -16.47
C ASN A 275 11.74 -15.41 -15.21
N ALA A 276 12.34 -16.58 -15.45
CA ALA A 276 12.70 -17.49 -14.38
C ALA A 276 13.90 -17.04 -13.52
N GLN A 277 14.74 -16.13 -14.02
CA GLN A 277 15.93 -15.65 -13.29
C GLN A 277 15.54 -14.84 -12.06
N GLU A 278 14.51 -14.01 -12.21
CA GLU A 278 13.93 -13.20 -11.14
C GLU A 278 12.86 -13.95 -10.35
N ASN A 279 12.34 -15.07 -10.85
CA ASN A 279 11.26 -15.80 -10.19
C ASN A 279 11.76 -17.10 -9.56
N GLN A 280 11.64 -18.22 -10.26
CA GLN A 280 11.93 -19.56 -9.73
C GLN A 280 13.38 -19.68 -9.24
N GLN A 281 14.35 -19.07 -9.91
CA GLN A 281 15.75 -19.17 -9.52
C GLN A 281 16.07 -18.44 -8.21
N ILE A 282 15.37 -17.33 -7.91
CA ILE A 282 15.51 -16.62 -6.62
C ILE A 282 15.03 -17.51 -5.49
N VAL A 283 13.83 -18.08 -5.63
CA VAL A 283 13.24 -18.97 -4.62
C VAL A 283 14.08 -20.24 -4.46
N ASN A 284 14.49 -20.88 -5.55
CA ASN A 284 15.31 -22.09 -5.51
C ASN A 284 16.69 -21.83 -4.89
N GLY A 285 17.28 -20.65 -5.11
CA GLY A 285 18.52 -20.22 -4.44
C GLY A 285 18.37 -20.14 -2.92
N LEU A 286 17.25 -19.59 -2.43
CA LEU A 286 16.94 -19.56 -1.00
C LEU A 286 16.78 -20.98 -0.43
N LEU A 287 16.00 -21.84 -1.10
CA LEU A 287 15.79 -23.24 -0.69
C LEU A 287 17.12 -24.02 -0.63
N ALA A 288 17.99 -23.85 -1.64
CA ALA A 288 19.29 -24.49 -1.68
C ALA A 288 20.24 -24.01 -0.56
N THR A 289 20.11 -22.74 -0.16
CA THR A 289 20.94 -22.14 0.89
C THR A 289 20.52 -22.58 2.28
N TYR A 290 19.21 -22.69 2.51
CA TYR A 290 18.65 -22.87 3.86
C TYR A 290 18.03 -24.25 4.12
N GLY A 291 17.93 -25.12 3.10
CA GLY A 291 17.54 -26.51 3.25
C GLY A 291 16.20 -26.69 3.97
N ASP A 292 16.21 -27.49 5.03
CA ASP A 292 15.04 -27.81 5.86
C ASP A 292 14.50 -26.63 6.69
N ALA A 293 15.24 -25.51 6.77
CA ALA A 293 14.76 -24.31 7.43
C ALA A 293 13.61 -23.62 6.67
N VAL A 294 13.39 -23.95 5.40
CA VAL A 294 12.39 -23.31 4.54
C VAL A 294 11.62 -24.33 3.69
N SER A 295 10.32 -24.10 3.52
CA SER A 295 9.52 -24.86 2.54
C SER A 295 8.58 -23.96 1.76
N ILE A 296 8.18 -24.43 0.57
CA ILE A 296 7.10 -23.82 -0.21
C ILE A 296 5.76 -24.26 0.36
N GLU A 297 4.82 -23.34 0.47
CA GLU A 297 3.42 -23.64 0.74
C GLU A 297 2.63 -23.46 -0.57
N PRO A 298 2.13 -24.56 -1.18
CA PRO A 298 1.48 -24.49 -2.49
C PRO A 298 0.25 -23.56 -2.49
N LEU A 299 0.11 -22.79 -3.57
CA LEU A 299 -0.97 -21.80 -3.73
C LEU A 299 -2.13 -22.30 -4.62
N GLY A 300 -2.15 -23.60 -4.95
CA GLY A 300 -3.12 -24.19 -5.88
C GLY A 300 -4.57 -24.14 -5.44
N ASP A 301 -4.83 -23.94 -4.14
CA ASP A 301 -6.17 -23.82 -3.57
C ASP A 301 -6.42 -22.41 -2.98
N LEU A 302 -5.58 -21.42 -3.33
CA LEU A 302 -5.71 -20.04 -2.82
C LEU A 302 -7.05 -19.38 -3.21
N PHE A 303 -7.54 -19.68 -4.41
CA PHE A 303 -8.83 -19.21 -4.92
C PHE A 303 -9.36 -20.15 -6.01
N PRO A 304 -10.67 -20.12 -6.32
CA PRO A 304 -11.23 -20.88 -7.44
C PRO A 304 -10.56 -20.49 -8.76
N GLY A 305 -9.85 -21.44 -9.38
CA GLY A 305 -9.11 -21.21 -10.62
C GLY A 305 -7.59 -21.11 -10.46
N ALA A 306 -7.05 -21.02 -9.23
CA ALA A 306 -5.61 -20.85 -8.97
C ALA A 306 -4.72 -21.90 -9.67
N LYS A 307 -5.22 -23.14 -9.85
CA LYS A 307 -4.52 -24.23 -10.54
C LYS A 307 -4.14 -23.93 -11.99
N GLN A 308 -4.82 -22.98 -12.64
CA GLN A 308 -4.50 -22.56 -14.03
C GLN A 308 -3.15 -21.83 -14.13
N ALA A 309 -2.67 -21.26 -13.03
CA ALA A 309 -1.37 -20.58 -12.95
C ALA A 309 -0.37 -21.32 -12.04
N LEU A 310 -0.72 -22.52 -11.56
CA LEU A 310 0.07 -23.25 -10.58
C LEU A 310 1.28 -23.93 -11.22
N THR A 311 2.49 -23.65 -10.72
CA THR A 311 3.70 -24.36 -11.11
C THR A 311 3.83 -25.68 -10.37
N ALA A 312 4.66 -26.60 -10.87
CA ALA A 312 4.88 -27.91 -10.23
C ALA A 312 5.43 -27.79 -8.79
N GLU A 313 6.17 -26.72 -8.51
CA GLU A 313 6.72 -26.40 -7.18
C GLU A 313 5.68 -25.82 -6.22
N GLY A 314 4.53 -25.35 -6.73
CA GLY A 314 3.45 -24.76 -5.95
C GLY A 314 3.37 -23.23 -5.98
N PHE A 315 4.12 -22.56 -6.87
CA PHE A 315 4.03 -21.12 -7.08
C PHE A 315 2.82 -20.74 -7.96
N LEU A 316 2.42 -19.47 -7.94
CA LEU A 316 1.55 -18.92 -8.98
C LEU A 316 2.41 -18.15 -9.97
N HIS A 317 2.42 -18.60 -11.22
CA HIS A 317 3.02 -17.91 -12.34
C HIS A 317 1.93 -17.47 -13.31
N VAL A 318 1.47 -16.23 -13.10
CA VAL A 318 0.31 -15.66 -13.79
C VAL A 318 0.78 -15.01 -15.09
N PHE A 319 0.51 -15.67 -16.21
CA PHE A 319 0.63 -15.06 -17.53
C PHE A 319 -0.63 -14.20 -17.83
N PRO A 320 -0.49 -13.06 -18.53
CA PRO A 320 -1.59 -12.11 -18.76
C PRO A 320 -2.89 -12.73 -19.30
N GLN A 321 -2.80 -13.71 -20.19
CA GLN A 321 -3.94 -14.34 -20.84
C GLN A 321 -4.72 -15.30 -19.94
N ILE A 322 -4.17 -15.72 -18.79
CA ILE A 322 -4.84 -16.68 -17.89
C ILE A 322 -6.08 -16.05 -17.25
N TYR A 323 -5.93 -14.83 -16.70
CA TYR A 323 -7.01 -14.14 -15.99
C TYR A 323 -7.34 -12.75 -16.57
N ASP A 324 -6.86 -12.46 -17.78
CA ASP A 324 -6.95 -11.15 -18.42
C ASP A 324 -6.43 -10.00 -17.52
N SER A 325 -5.25 -10.22 -16.92
CA SER A 325 -4.58 -9.30 -15.99
C SER A 325 -3.16 -8.97 -16.46
N GLU A 326 -2.36 -8.35 -15.57
CA GLU A 326 -0.91 -8.23 -15.72
C GLU A 326 -0.21 -9.59 -15.65
N GLY A 327 1.06 -9.62 -16.06
CA GLY A 327 1.96 -10.73 -15.76
C GLY A 327 2.50 -10.63 -14.33
N PHE A 328 2.53 -11.73 -13.60
CA PHE A 328 2.87 -11.71 -12.18
C PHE A 328 3.39 -13.06 -11.66
N PHE A 329 4.24 -13.03 -10.64
CA PHE A 329 4.73 -14.23 -9.95
C PHE A 329 4.55 -14.10 -8.44
N VAL A 330 4.11 -15.18 -7.79
CA VAL A 330 3.93 -15.24 -6.33
C VAL A 330 4.40 -16.59 -5.79
N ALA A 331 5.28 -16.55 -4.79
CA ALA A 331 5.72 -17.70 -4.01
C ALA A 331 5.46 -17.45 -2.52
N ARG A 332 4.86 -18.43 -1.83
CA ARG A 332 4.64 -18.43 -0.38
C ARG A 332 5.57 -19.42 0.28
N LEU A 333 6.32 -18.94 1.27
CA LEU A 333 7.40 -19.68 1.93
C LEU A 333 7.15 -19.69 3.44
N ARG A 334 7.38 -20.84 4.09
CA ARG A 334 7.42 -20.96 5.55
C ARG A 334 8.84 -21.11 6.04
N LYS A 335 9.22 -20.38 7.08
CA LYS A 335 10.43 -20.65 7.86
C LYS A 335 10.10 -21.60 9.01
N HIS A 336 10.83 -22.71 9.13
CA HIS A 336 10.58 -23.76 10.13
C HIS A 336 11.36 -23.54 11.43
N HIS A 337 12.61 -23.12 11.32
CA HIS A 337 13.47 -22.88 12.48
C HIS A 337 14.47 -21.74 12.22
N SER A 338 15.15 -21.33 13.29
CA SER A 338 16.21 -20.33 13.21
C SER A 338 17.38 -20.81 12.36
N VAL A 339 18.07 -19.85 11.75
CA VAL A 339 19.29 -20.05 10.96
C VAL A 339 20.44 -19.23 11.58
N PRO A 340 21.72 -19.55 11.28
CA PRO A 340 22.86 -18.82 11.86
C PRO A 340 22.71 -17.30 11.66
N PRO A 341 22.91 -16.48 12.71
CA PRO A 341 22.63 -15.05 12.62
C PRO A 341 23.65 -14.31 11.74
N LEU A 342 23.19 -13.27 11.03
CA LEU A 342 24.07 -12.34 10.33
C LEU A 342 24.90 -11.50 11.31
N ALA A 343 26.01 -10.94 10.80
CA ALA A 343 26.83 -10.01 11.56
C ALA A 343 26.00 -8.78 11.96
N LYS A 344 26.15 -8.34 13.21
CA LYS A 344 25.41 -7.18 13.72
C LYS A 344 25.74 -5.92 12.91
N PRO A 345 24.75 -5.06 12.61
CA PRO A 345 25.00 -3.82 11.90
C PRO A 345 25.99 -2.92 12.67
N SER A 346 26.86 -2.24 11.93
CA SER A 346 27.85 -1.32 12.50
C SER A 346 27.32 0.10 12.74
N TYR A 347 26.08 0.41 12.33
CA TYR A 347 25.51 1.74 12.48
C TYR A 347 25.14 2.05 13.94
N LYS A 348 25.25 3.33 14.32
CA LYS A 348 24.79 3.81 15.63
C LYS A 348 23.39 4.42 15.52
N LEU A 349 22.48 3.91 16.33
CA LEU A 349 21.16 4.49 16.52
C LEU A 349 21.32 5.64 17.52
N GLY A 350 21.04 6.86 17.08
CA GLY A 350 21.04 8.01 17.97
C GLY A 350 19.91 7.90 19.02
N LYS A 351 19.79 8.90 19.89
CA LYS A 351 18.69 8.97 20.85
C LYS A 351 17.35 8.98 20.12
N PHE A 352 16.43 8.10 20.52
CA PHE A 352 15.07 8.12 20.02
C PHE A 352 14.36 9.43 20.43
N PRO A 353 13.70 10.15 19.50
CA PRO A 353 13.25 11.52 19.75
C PRO A 353 11.91 11.60 20.46
N PHE A 354 11.25 10.48 20.76
CA PHE A 354 9.96 10.44 21.44
C PHE A 354 10.09 9.84 22.84
N THR A 355 9.20 10.26 23.73
CA THR A 355 9.02 9.69 25.07
C THR A 355 7.59 9.19 25.26
N PRO A 356 7.37 8.02 25.88
CA PRO A 356 6.03 7.55 26.18
C PRO A 356 5.36 8.49 27.19
N LEU A 357 4.06 8.74 27.03
CA LEU A 357 3.31 9.57 27.96
C LEU A 357 2.89 8.79 29.22
N SER A 358 2.77 9.49 30.34
CA SER A 358 2.31 8.90 31.60
C SER A 358 0.86 8.41 31.47
N ALA A 359 0.43 7.49 32.34
CA ALA A 359 -0.95 7.02 32.35
C ALA A 359 -1.96 8.16 32.59
N LYS A 360 -1.59 9.13 33.45
CA LYS A 360 -2.41 10.32 33.75
C LYS A 360 -2.56 11.21 32.51
N ASP A 361 -1.45 11.60 31.89
CA ASP A 361 -1.44 12.44 30.69
C ASP A 361 -2.19 11.75 29.54
N SER A 362 -2.01 10.43 29.41
CA SER A 362 -2.67 9.63 28.39
C SER A 362 -4.19 9.63 28.57
N ALA A 363 -4.69 9.50 29.81
CA ALA A 363 -6.12 9.55 30.11
C ALA A 363 -6.72 10.94 29.83
N GLU A 364 -6.02 12.01 30.21
CA GLU A 364 -6.45 13.39 29.94
C GLU A 364 -6.56 13.67 28.42
N ILE A 365 -5.56 13.22 27.65
CA ILE A 365 -5.57 13.37 26.17
C ILE A 365 -6.68 12.53 25.55
N ALA A 366 -6.88 11.29 26.00
CA ALA A 366 -7.95 10.43 25.50
C ALA A 366 -9.34 11.01 25.78
N GLN A 367 -9.54 11.60 26.97
CA GLN A 367 -10.78 12.29 27.30
C GLN A 367 -11.02 13.52 26.41
N ALA A 368 -9.98 14.32 26.15
CA ALA A 368 -10.07 15.47 25.25
C ALA A 368 -10.36 15.03 23.80
N ALA A 369 -9.74 13.94 23.33
CA ALA A 369 -9.96 13.40 22.00
C ALA A 369 -11.40 12.87 21.83
N ALA A 370 -11.90 12.15 22.84
CA ALA A 370 -13.28 11.65 22.86
C ALA A 370 -14.30 12.79 22.83
N ALA A 371 -14.03 13.92 23.50
CA ALA A 371 -14.87 15.11 23.45
C ALA A 371 -14.95 15.74 22.04
N SER A 372 -13.91 15.56 21.21
CA SER A 372 -13.87 15.95 19.80
C SER A 372 -14.28 14.81 18.84
N GLY A 373 -14.80 13.69 19.35
CA GLY A 373 -15.31 12.57 18.53
C GLY A 373 -14.23 11.60 18.03
N LEU A 374 -13.05 11.56 18.65
CA LEU A 374 -11.96 10.67 18.30
C LEU A 374 -11.76 9.59 19.36
N ALA A 375 -11.54 8.34 18.94
CA ALA A 375 -11.27 7.24 19.87
C ALA A 375 -10.25 6.24 19.29
N TRP A 376 -9.52 5.56 20.19
CA TRP A 376 -8.64 4.45 19.85
C TRP A 376 -8.65 3.39 20.95
N ASP A 377 -8.19 2.20 20.59
CA ASP A 377 -8.12 1.00 21.42
C ASP A 377 -6.74 0.86 22.10
N LYS A 378 -6.61 -0.20 22.91
CA LYS A 378 -5.38 -0.51 23.64
C LYS A 378 -4.26 -1.05 22.75
N THR A 379 -4.45 -1.22 21.45
CA THR A 379 -3.36 -1.61 20.53
C THR A 379 -2.51 -0.43 20.10
N SER A 380 -2.84 0.76 20.60
CA SER A 380 -2.13 2.00 20.40
C SER A 380 -1.62 2.60 21.72
N ARG A 381 -0.47 3.29 21.68
CA ARG A 381 0.16 3.95 22.83
C ARG A 381 0.53 5.38 22.50
N LEU A 382 0.37 6.28 23.47
CA LEU A 382 0.66 7.70 23.30
C LEU A 382 2.13 8.02 23.58
N TRP A 383 2.74 8.72 22.64
CA TRP A 383 4.11 9.20 22.70
C TRP A 383 4.15 10.69 22.42
N ALA A 384 5.17 11.39 22.93
CA ALA A 384 5.33 12.82 22.76
C ALA A 384 6.72 13.19 22.26
N ARG A 385 6.78 14.24 21.44
CA ARG A 385 8.01 14.94 21.03
C ARG A 385 7.70 16.43 20.98
N ASP A 386 8.35 17.20 21.86
CA ASP A 386 8.06 18.63 22.03
C ASP A 386 6.56 18.88 22.28
N LYS A 387 5.88 19.55 21.32
CA LYS A 387 4.43 19.80 21.37
C LYS A 387 3.60 18.72 20.66
N GLU A 388 4.23 17.82 19.93
CA GLU A 388 3.55 16.80 19.15
C GLU A 388 3.14 15.63 20.04
N ILE A 389 1.92 15.13 19.80
CA ILE A 389 1.41 13.91 20.39
C ILE A 389 1.20 12.91 19.25
N TRP A 390 1.74 11.72 19.43
CA TRP A 390 1.71 10.65 18.48
C TRP A 390 1.09 9.41 19.10
N LEU A 391 0.48 8.60 18.25
CA LEU A 391 -0.15 7.34 18.59
C LEU A 391 0.60 6.23 17.87
N PHE A 392 1.42 5.48 18.61
CA PHE A 392 2.23 4.39 18.07
C PHE A 392 1.51 3.05 18.19
N PRO A 393 1.66 2.13 17.22
CA PRO A 393 1.19 0.75 17.36
C PRO A 393 2.01 0.07 18.45
N ALA A 394 1.36 -0.48 19.48
CA ALA A 394 2.03 -1.08 20.63
C ALA A 394 2.97 -2.24 20.20
N GLU A 395 2.58 -2.96 19.15
CA GLU A 395 3.34 -4.09 18.61
C GLU A 395 4.71 -3.70 18.03
N LEU A 396 4.92 -2.42 17.69
CA LEU A 396 6.17 -1.93 17.12
C LEU A 396 7.12 -1.34 18.17
N GLU A 397 6.71 -1.24 19.44
CA GLU A 397 7.57 -0.69 20.51
C GLU A 397 8.84 -1.50 20.70
N ALA A 398 8.77 -2.83 20.53
CA ALA A 398 9.93 -3.73 20.62
C ALA A 398 10.99 -3.49 19.52
N LEU A 399 10.66 -2.73 18.47
CA LEU A 399 11.58 -2.36 17.40
C LEU A 399 12.19 -0.96 17.60
N VAL A 400 11.66 -0.19 18.54
CA VAL A 400 12.22 1.11 18.93
C VAL A 400 13.64 0.89 19.43
N ASN A 401 14.60 1.68 18.94
CA ASN A 401 16.04 1.54 19.18
C ASN A 401 16.71 0.31 18.54
N LYS A 402 16.05 -0.42 17.62
CA LYS A 402 16.73 -1.41 16.76
C LYS A 402 16.94 -0.92 15.33
N ILE A 403 16.07 -0.01 14.88
CA ILE A 403 16.16 0.65 13.58
C ILE A 403 15.69 2.11 13.68
N ARG A 404 16.07 2.96 12.72
CA ARG A 404 15.53 4.33 12.64
C ARG A 404 14.22 4.31 11.86
N PHE A 405 13.20 4.99 12.38
CA PHE A 405 11.95 5.17 11.67
C PHE A 405 11.89 6.58 11.07
N SER A 406 11.36 6.68 9.85
CA SER A 406 10.96 7.95 9.25
C SER A 406 9.69 8.47 9.92
N ARG A 407 8.74 7.57 10.22
CA ARG A 407 7.48 7.86 10.92
C ARG A 407 7.02 6.61 11.67
N ILE A 408 6.32 6.75 12.79
CA ILE A 408 5.71 5.62 13.51
C ILE A 408 4.27 6.00 13.84
N GLY A 409 3.32 5.15 13.46
CA GLY A 409 1.90 5.38 13.69
C GLY A 409 1.41 6.71 13.11
N LEU A 410 0.49 7.34 13.83
CA LEU A 410 -0.14 8.61 13.45
C LEU A 410 0.21 9.73 14.43
N LYS A 411 0.33 10.94 13.92
CA LYS A 411 0.37 12.18 14.69
C LYS A 411 -1.06 12.51 15.08
N LEU A 412 -1.38 12.35 16.37
CA LEU A 412 -2.71 12.57 16.90
C LEU A 412 -3.04 14.07 16.96
N ALA A 413 -2.13 14.84 17.53
CA ALA A 413 -2.36 16.25 17.82
C ALA A 413 -1.09 17.06 18.02
N GLU A 414 -1.24 18.38 18.05
CA GLU A 414 -0.25 19.31 18.61
C GLU A 414 -0.83 20.02 19.85
N ARG A 415 -0.03 20.14 20.91
CA ARG A 415 -0.36 20.87 22.14
C ARG A 415 -0.27 22.37 21.93
N PHE A 416 -1.28 23.10 22.39
CA PHE A 416 -1.31 24.57 22.47
C PHE A 416 -1.64 25.02 23.89
N THR A 417 -1.53 26.33 24.17
CA THR A 417 -1.75 26.90 25.52
C THR A 417 -3.11 26.53 26.11
N LYS A 418 -4.13 26.30 25.26
CA LYS A 418 -5.47 25.87 25.67
C LYS A 418 -5.94 24.69 24.80
N GLY A 419 -5.45 23.49 25.10
CA GLY A 419 -5.92 22.25 24.50
C GLY A 419 -5.08 21.76 23.32
N TYR A 420 -5.74 21.11 22.37
CA TYR A 420 -5.12 20.33 21.31
C TYR A 420 -5.59 20.77 19.93
N ARG A 421 -4.70 20.68 18.95
CA ARG A 421 -5.06 20.75 17.54
C ARG A 421 -4.97 19.35 16.95
N TRP A 422 -6.11 18.71 16.81
CA TRP A 422 -6.23 17.39 16.18
C TRP A 422 -5.76 17.45 14.73
N GLN A 423 -5.01 16.44 14.31
CA GLN A 423 -4.48 16.37 12.95
C GLN A 423 -5.49 15.70 12.00
N HIS A 424 -5.47 16.10 10.73
CA HIS A 424 -6.33 15.52 9.71
C HIS A 424 -6.22 13.99 9.64
N GLU A 425 -5.01 13.45 9.60
CA GLU A 425 -4.78 11.99 9.54
C GLU A 425 -5.41 11.23 10.74
N ALA A 426 -5.40 11.84 11.93
CA ALA A 426 -6.04 11.26 13.11
C ALA A 426 -7.56 11.26 12.97
N VAL A 427 -8.15 12.31 12.41
CA VAL A 427 -9.59 12.39 12.16
C VAL A 427 -10.03 11.33 11.15
N ILE A 428 -9.26 11.15 10.06
CA ILE A 428 -9.56 10.13 9.06
C ILE A 428 -9.49 8.72 9.67
N ALA A 429 -8.57 8.44 10.58
CA ALA A 429 -8.38 7.10 11.15
C ALA A 429 -9.24 6.81 12.39
N LEU A 430 -9.61 7.83 13.18
CA LEU A 430 -10.10 7.65 14.56
C LEU A 430 -11.48 8.28 14.84
N ALA A 431 -12.10 8.94 13.86
CA ALA A 431 -13.44 9.50 14.02
C ALA A 431 -14.46 8.40 14.34
N VAL A 432 -15.25 8.61 15.39
CA VAL A 432 -16.31 7.68 15.81
C VAL A 432 -17.55 7.89 14.94
N ALA A 433 -18.06 6.80 14.35
CA ALA A 433 -19.20 6.84 13.44
C ALA A 433 -20.46 7.47 14.07
N ASP A 434 -20.82 7.17 15.32
CA ASP A 434 -22.04 7.71 15.93
C ASP A 434 -21.79 8.91 16.87
N GLY A 435 -20.72 9.67 16.63
CA GLY A 435 -20.36 10.83 17.44
C GLY A 435 -21.30 12.03 17.26
N LYS A 436 -21.68 12.71 18.35
CA LYS A 436 -22.50 13.95 18.33
C LYS A 436 -21.80 15.14 17.64
N GLN A 437 -20.51 14.98 17.36
CA GLN A 437 -19.59 15.99 16.85
C GLN A 437 -19.53 15.96 15.32
N ARG A 438 -20.28 15.05 14.69
CA ARG A 438 -20.32 14.92 13.23
C ARG A 438 -21.26 15.94 12.60
N PHE A 439 -20.89 16.39 11.41
CA PHE A 439 -21.70 17.26 10.57
C PHE A 439 -21.67 16.73 9.13
N GLU A 440 -22.77 16.12 8.70
CA GLU A 440 -22.88 15.53 7.35
C GLU A 440 -23.08 16.66 6.32
N LEU A 441 -22.24 16.65 5.29
CA LEU A 441 -22.31 17.54 4.15
C LEU A 441 -23.20 16.92 3.06
N ASP A 442 -23.89 17.77 2.31
CA ASP A 442 -24.39 17.38 0.99
C ASP A 442 -23.24 17.36 -0.04
N ALA A 443 -23.54 16.88 -1.25
CA ALA A 443 -22.56 16.77 -2.33
C ALA A 443 -21.92 18.12 -2.70
N THR A 444 -22.71 19.19 -2.73
CA THR A 444 -22.24 20.55 -3.08
C THR A 444 -21.22 21.05 -2.06
N LEU A 445 -21.55 20.96 -0.76
CA LEU A 445 -20.66 21.40 0.31
C LEU A 445 -19.42 20.50 0.42
N ALA A 446 -19.56 19.20 0.17
CA ALA A 446 -18.43 18.27 0.14
C ALA A 446 -17.47 18.57 -1.03
N GLN A 447 -17.98 18.96 -2.19
CA GLN A 447 -17.16 19.41 -3.31
C GLN A 447 -16.37 20.69 -2.95
N GLU A 448 -17.04 21.68 -2.37
CA GLU A 448 -16.40 22.91 -1.88
C GLU A 448 -15.34 22.62 -0.79
N TRP A 449 -15.57 21.62 0.06
CA TRP A 449 -14.60 21.17 1.05
C TRP A 449 -13.30 20.68 0.39
N PHE A 450 -13.40 19.83 -0.64
CA PHE A 450 -12.23 19.34 -1.37
C PHE A 450 -11.55 20.40 -2.23
N HIS A 451 -12.26 21.44 -2.65
CA HIS A 451 -11.69 22.65 -3.25
C HIS A 451 -11.05 23.58 -2.21
N GLY A 452 -11.03 23.21 -0.93
CA GLY A 452 -10.38 23.98 0.13
C GLY A 452 -11.13 25.26 0.52
N ARG A 453 -12.42 25.36 0.21
CA ARG A 453 -13.24 26.55 0.49
C ARG A 453 -13.96 26.43 1.83
N ASP A 454 -14.14 27.57 2.50
CA ASP A 454 -14.97 27.67 3.70
C ASP A 454 -16.44 27.39 3.35
N LEU A 455 -17.15 26.68 4.23
CA LEU A 455 -18.52 26.22 3.98
C LEU A 455 -19.55 27.10 4.71
N TYR A 456 -20.75 27.20 4.15
CA TYR A 456 -21.86 27.99 4.71
C TYR A 456 -23.14 27.13 4.80
N PRO A 457 -23.17 26.11 5.67
CA PRO A 457 -24.34 25.26 5.82
C PRO A 457 -25.51 25.97 6.50
N GLU A 458 -26.73 25.57 6.12
CA GLU A 458 -27.97 26.03 6.74
C GLU A 458 -28.83 24.81 7.17
N PRO A 459 -29.04 24.57 8.48
CA PRO A 459 -28.50 25.30 9.63
C PRO A 459 -27.00 24.99 9.87
N PRO A 460 -26.25 25.91 10.52
CA PRO A 460 -24.87 25.65 10.90
C PRO A 460 -24.78 24.57 12.01
N PRO A 461 -23.60 23.93 12.17
CA PRO A 461 -23.37 22.96 13.24
C PRO A 461 -23.60 23.59 14.62
N GLN A 462 -24.09 22.78 15.56
CA GLN A 462 -24.39 23.26 16.92
C GLN A 462 -23.13 23.52 17.75
N THR A 463 -22.05 22.78 17.49
CA THR A 463 -20.78 22.86 18.21
C THR A 463 -19.78 23.79 17.52
N ASP A 464 -18.84 24.33 18.29
CA ASP A 464 -17.77 25.21 17.76
C ASP A 464 -16.70 24.43 16.97
N GLU A 465 -16.57 23.13 17.21
CA GLU A 465 -15.71 22.19 16.49
C GLU A 465 -16.56 20.99 16.08
N CYS A 466 -16.40 20.53 14.84
CA CYS A 466 -17.10 19.37 14.31
C CYS A 466 -16.21 18.57 13.36
N ILE A 467 -16.50 17.28 13.22
CA ILE A 467 -15.94 16.42 12.18
C ILE A 467 -16.90 16.48 11.01
N VAL A 468 -16.47 17.05 9.88
CA VAL A 468 -17.29 17.09 8.68
C VAL A 468 -17.24 15.75 7.98
N THR A 469 -18.39 15.24 7.56
CA THR A 469 -18.53 13.93 6.95
C THR A 469 -19.32 14.00 5.65
N TYR A 470 -19.09 13.04 4.74
CA TYR A 470 -19.86 12.86 3.50
C TYR A 470 -19.97 11.37 3.22
N GLN A 471 -21.16 10.91 2.84
CA GLN A 471 -21.50 9.48 2.72
C GLN A 471 -21.12 8.72 4.01
N GLN A 472 -21.39 9.35 5.16
CA GLN A 472 -21.00 8.85 6.47
C GLN A 472 -19.48 8.70 6.72
N GLN A 473 -18.61 9.19 5.84
CA GLN A 473 -17.16 9.09 6.00
C GLN A 473 -16.53 10.39 6.52
N PRO A 474 -15.55 10.33 7.44
CA PRO A 474 -14.86 11.51 7.91
C PRO A 474 -14.01 12.14 6.80
N LEU A 475 -14.23 13.43 6.53
CA LEU A 475 -13.43 14.22 5.58
C LEU A 475 -12.42 15.14 6.28
N GLY A 476 -12.62 15.44 7.56
CA GLY A 476 -11.71 16.24 8.36
C GLY A 476 -12.38 16.94 9.53
N ILE A 477 -11.60 17.71 10.30
CA ILE A 477 -12.09 18.48 11.43
C ILE A 477 -12.18 19.95 11.07
N ALA A 478 -13.28 20.58 11.45
CA ALA A 478 -13.59 21.94 11.08
C ALA A 478 -14.04 22.75 12.30
N LYS A 479 -13.85 24.07 12.22
CA LYS A 479 -14.24 25.01 13.28
C LYS A 479 -15.34 25.92 12.78
N ARG A 480 -16.41 26.03 13.56
CA ARG A 480 -17.49 26.99 13.30
C ARG A 480 -17.02 28.39 13.72
N ILE A 481 -17.26 29.37 12.84
CA ILE A 481 -17.02 30.79 13.09
C ILE A 481 -18.28 31.54 12.69
N GLY A 482 -19.19 31.79 13.63
CA GLY A 482 -20.51 32.33 13.32
C GLY A 482 -21.33 31.33 12.50
N SER A 483 -21.77 31.72 11.30
CA SER A 483 -22.52 30.85 10.39
C SER A 483 -21.64 30.00 9.46
N ARG A 484 -20.34 30.26 9.38
CA ARG A 484 -19.45 29.51 8.47
C ARG A 484 -18.67 28.41 9.19
N ILE A 485 -18.34 27.36 8.44
CA ILE A 485 -17.36 26.35 8.84
C ILE A 485 -16.05 26.68 8.13
N LYS A 486 -14.98 26.86 8.91
CA LYS A 486 -13.64 27.08 8.37
C LYS A 486 -13.05 25.77 7.84
N ASN A 487 -12.57 25.79 6.60
CA ASN A 487 -11.88 24.67 5.99
C ASN A 487 -10.48 24.48 6.60
N ASN A 488 -10.20 23.27 7.08
CA ASN A 488 -8.88 22.87 7.56
C ASN A 488 -8.37 21.62 6.83
N LEU A 489 -8.86 21.35 5.63
CA LEU A 489 -8.30 20.32 4.76
C LEU A 489 -6.82 20.67 4.51
N PRO A 490 -5.87 19.73 4.69
CA PRO A 490 -4.48 19.97 4.36
C PRO A 490 -4.34 20.45 2.91
N ARG A 491 -3.50 21.47 2.69
CA ARG A 491 -3.39 22.15 1.38
C ARG A 491 -2.97 21.21 0.26
N GLU A 492 -2.15 20.22 0.59
CA GLU A 492 -1.69 19.17 -0.32
C GLU A 492 -2.79 18.18 -0.74
N LEU A 493 -3.94 18.18 -0.06
CA LEU A 493 -5.12 17.38 -0.40
C LEU A 493 -6.20 18.18 -1.13
N VAL A 494 -6.07 19.50 -1.20
CA VAL A 494 -6.97 20.36 -1.98
C VAL A 494 -6.88 19.95 -3.44
N ARG A 495 -8.04 19.82 -4.08
CA ARG A 495 -8.16 19.42 -5.49
C ARG A 495 -8.52 20.62 -6.34
N ASP A 496 -7.80 20.73 -7.45
CA ASP A 496 -8.18 21.62 -8.53
C ASP A 496 -8.95 20.83 -9.59
N GLY A 497 -9.92 21.48 -10.24
CA GLY A 497 -10.68 20.90 -11.35
C GLY A 497 -11.97 20.19 -10.96
N VAL A 498 -12.50 19.41 -11.90
CA VAL A 498 -13.78 18.71 -11.77
C VAL A 498 -13.62 17.51 -10.84
N LEU A 499 -14.53 17.40 -9.89
CA LEU A 499 -14.64 16.27 -8.97
C LEU A 499 -15.86 15.44 -9.34
N ASP A 500 -15.75 14.14 -9.12
CA ASP A 500 -16.80 13.20 -9.45
C ASP A 500 -17.58 12.87 -8.17
N PHE A 501 -18.80 13.39 -8.09
CA PHE A 501 -19.67 13.31 -6.92
C PHE A 501 -20.96 12.53 -7.19
N HIS A 502 -21.10 11.96 -8.41
CA HIS A 502 -22.24 11.16 -8.89
C HIS A 502 -23.57 11.55 -8.22
N GLN A 503 -24.24 12.56 -8.79
CA GLN A 503 -25.56 13.05 -8.35
C GLN A 503 -26.72 12.32 -8.99
#